data_AF-A0A843WBF9-F1
#
_entry.id   AF-A0A843WBF9-F1
#
_cell.length_a   1.000
_cell.length_b   1.000
_cell.length_c   1.000
_cell.angle_alpha   90.00
_cell.angle_beta   90.00
_cell.angle_gamma   90.00
#
_symmetry.space_group_name_H-M   'P 1'
#
loop_
_entity.id
_entity.type
_entity.pdbx_description
1 polymer ?
#
loop_
_entity_poly.entity_id
_entity_poly.type
_entity_poly.pdbx_seq_one_letter_code
_entity_poly.pdbx_strand_id
1 'polypeptide(L)'
;MAFEKHYEKEHGSKMDWYEERSHKPGIYGWVARAEDYHYGGKQLSRNGDLKTVADLTKEECQKNEKLVAELANRIEVKNKHIIELECKYNQSAASHDKMMEGTERLLIQAYNEEMKRMQCRARDHSQRLFEENEKLRAELDSKKKELDSQREQLNMLVGQSEMEKRSLEEERKKNAEKSSSLLLASLEQKRVEDNYMRLVEEQKREKEAAIQKILLLEKQLDAKQKLELEIEQLKGKVEVMKHIKGTEVMGVKKLSDELKEKIEDLDFMEQLKEALTLKLWESNDELQKARKELIAVWWLVERGKGQSKIGVRRMGELEVKTFRNACRKRFSEEEADNKAADLRFHWQYELSKPHWHPFKLVAKDQKPETFRNACRKRFAEEEADTKAAELCSNWQYELSKPDWHPFKLVAKDQKTEDFEEIIDDDDEKLVRIKAELGDEAYEAVTTALLEMNEYNPSGRYPVPELWNFKERRKATLTEVIQYIFKQWKSNKRRR
;
A
#
# COMPACT_ATOMS: atom_id res chain seq x y z
N MET A 1 69.69 114.07 -29.34
CA MET A 1 70.46 112.80 -29.46
C MET A 1 70.64 112.34 -30.91
N ALA A 2 69.87 111.40 -31.47
CA ALA A 2 70.18 110.85 -32.81
C ALA A 2 70.16 111.89 -33.95
N PHE A 3 69.14 112.76 -33.96
CA PHE A 3 69.01 113.91 -34.88
C PHE A 3 70.20 114.88 -34.79
N GLU A 4 70.59 115.23 -33.56
CA GLU A 4 71.68 116.15 -33.24
C GLU A 4 73.02 115.65 -33.81
N LYS A 5 73.30 114.36 -33.61
CA LYS A 5 74.48 113.65 -34.13
C LYS A 5 74.52 113.50 -35.66
N HIS A 6 73.46 113.89 -36.37
CA HIS A 6 73.45 113.98 -37.83
C HIS A 6 74.10 115.29 -38.26
N TYR A 7 73.54 116.42 -37.79
CA TYR A 7 74.02 117.76 -38.11
C TYR A 7 75.42 118.05 -37.54
N GLU A 8 75.78 117.48 -36.38
CA GLU A 8 77.16 117.49 -35.86
C GLU A 8 78.19 116.85 -36.82
N LYS A 9 77.78 115.89 -37.66
CA LYS A 9 78.65 115.24 -38.66
C LYS A 9 78.70 115.96 -40.00
N GLU A 10 77.66 116.75 -40.31
CA GLU A 10 77.52 117.48 -41.57
C GLU A 10 78.03 118.93 -41.46
N HIS A 11 78.66 119.30 -40.34
CA HIS A 11 79.06 120.69 -40.01
C HIS A 11 77.89 121.68 -40.01
N GLY A 12 76.71 121.19 -39.61
CA GLY A 12 75.46 121.94 -39.48
C GLY A 12 75.00 122.11 -38.03
N SER A 13 75.89 122.00 -37.04
CA SER A 13 75.53 122.11 -35.63
C SER A 13 75.30 123.55 -35.17
N LYS A 14 74.81 123.71 -33.94
CA LYS A 14 74.72 125.01 -33.26
C LYS A 14 76.07 125.73 -33.17
N MET A 15 77.18 124.99 -33.02
CA MET A 15 78.52 125.58 -32.91
C MET A 15 79.02 126.08 -34.28
N ASP A 16 78.89 125.26 -35.33
CA ASP A 16 79.28 125.62 -36.71
C ASP A 16 78.57 126.92 -37.16
N TRP A 17 77.30 127.08 -36.76
CA TRP A 17 76.49 128.29 -37.03
C TRP A 17 77.05 129.56 -36.38
N TYR A 18 77.57 129.49 -35.15
CA TYR A 18 78.10 130.66 -34.44
C TYR A 18 79.56 130.98 -34.77
N GLU A 19 80.37 129.99 -35.15
CA GLU A 19 81.80 130.19 -35.44
C GLU A 19 82.04 130.71 -36.87
N GLU A 20 81.23 130.30 -37.85
CA GLU A 20 81.46 130.64 -39.26
C GLU A 20 80.89 132.01 -39.64
N ARG A 21 81.73 133.06 -39.55
CA ARG A 21 81.40 134.49 -39.83
C ARG A 21 80.76 134.81 -41.20
N SER A 22 80.76 133.86 -42.12
CA SER A 22 80.05 133.95 -43.41
C SER A 22 79.32 132.63 -43.65
N HIS A 23 78.16 132.50 -43.01
CA HIS A 23 77.38 131.25 -42.94
C HIS A 23 77.20 130.60 -44.32
N LYS A 24 77.48 129.30 -44.44
CA LYS A 24 77.23 128.56 -45.69
C LYS A 24 75.72 128.41 -45.93
N PRO A 25 75.27 128.39 -47.20
CA PRO A 25 73.88 128.05 -47.53
C PRO A 25 73.61 126.56 -47.22
N GLY A 26 72.93 126.29 -46.11
CA GLY A 26 72.60 124.95 -45.62
C GLY A 26 71.55 124.99 -44.51
N ILE A 27 71.06 123.82 -44.11
CA ILE A 27 70.17 123.69 -42.95
C ILE A 27 71.01 123.32 -41.72
N TYR A 28 70.96 124.18 -40.71
CA TYR A 28 71.60 123.93 -39.41
C TYR A 28 70.54 123.39 -38.43
N GLY A 29 70.91 122.41 -37.59
CA GLY A 29 69.96 121.67 -36.77
C GLY A 29 70.55 121.17 -35.45
N TRP A 30 69.87 121.42 -34.35
CA TRP A 30 70.23 120.92 -33.02
C TRP A 30 68.97 120.59 -32.20
N VAL A 31 69.16 119.89 -31.07
CA VAL A 31 68.07 119.73 -30.09
C VAL A 31 68.05 120.97 -29.20
N ALA A 32 66.91 121.64 -29.11
CA ALA A 32 66.73 122.79 -28.23
C ALA A 32 67.01 122.40 -26.77
N ARG A 33 67.93 123.13 -26.12
CA ARG A 33 68.35 122.95 -24.72
C ARG A 33 67.96 124.18 -23.90
N ALA A 34 68.42 124.27 -22.65
CA ALA A 34 68.05 125.34 -21.72
C ALA A 34 68.29 126.76 -22.31
N GLU A 35 69.42 126.98 -22.98
CA GLU A 35 69.74 128.23 -23.65
C GLU A 35 68.70 128.58 -24.73
N ASP A 36 68.37 127.62 -25.59
CA ASP A 36 67.41 127.80 -26.68
C ASP A 36 66.00 128.05 -26.13
N TYR A 37 65.64 127.38 -25.03
CA TYR A 37 64.39 127.59 -24.32
C TYR A 37 64.26 129.01 -23.72
N HIS A 38 65.36 129.56 -23.19
CA HIS A 38 65.37 130.89 -22.57
C HIS A 38 65.53 132.04 -23.59
N TYR A 39 66.32 131.86 -24.65
CA TYR A 39 66.64 132.92 -25.62
C TYR A 39 65.91 132.78 -26.98
N GLY A 40 65.44 131.58 -27.35
CA GLY A 40 64.77 131.29 -28.63
C GLY A 40 63.30 131.75 -28.72
N GLY A 41 62.76 132.38 -27.67
CA GLY A 41 61.48 133.07 -27.70
C GLY A 41 60.24 132.21 -27.40
N LYS A 42 59.07 132.88 -27.36
CA LYS A 42 57.79 132.39 -26.83
C LYS A 42 57.25 131.07 -27.43
N GLN A 43 57.78 130.60 -28.56
CA GLN A 43 57.25 129.42 -29.23
C GLN A 43 57.65 128.11 -28.52
N LEU A 44 58.84 128.06 -27.91
CA LEU A 44 59.29 126.89 -27.15
C LEU A 44 58.55 126.78 -25.81
N SER A 45 58.52 127.87 -25.03
CA SER A 45 57.86 127.93 -23.71
C SER A 45 56.32 127.90 -23.74
N ARG A 46 55.71 127.88 -24.93
CA ARG A 46 54.27 127.64 -25.11
C ARG A 46 53.93 126.18 -25.43
N ASN A 47 54.91 125.41 -25.90
CA ASN A 47 54.71 124.10 -26.51
C ASN A 47 55.39 122.94 -25.75
N GLY A 48 56.14 123.22 -24.67
CA GLY A 48 56.69 122.20 -23.77
C GLY A 48 57.47 122.82 -22.61
N ASP A 49 57.71 122.01 -21.56
CA ASP A 49 58.48 122.39 -20.38
C ASP A 49 59.94 121.93 -20.49
N LEU A 50 60.87 122.71 -19.93
CA LEU A 50 62.28 122.34 -19.83
C LEU A 50 62.50 121.31 -18.71
N LYS A 51 62.65 120.03 -19.07
CA LYS A 51 63.07 118.93 -18.17
C LYS A 51 64.50 118.50 -18.45
N THR A 52 65.25 118.06 -17.42
CA THR A 52 66.52 117.39 -17.64
C THR A 52 66.31 115.91 -18.02
N VAL A 53 67.32 115.29 -18.62
CA VAL A 53 67.30 113.83 -18.88
C VAL A 53 67.21 113.04 -17.57
N ALA A 54 67.77 113.57 -16.47
CA ALA A 54 67.71 112.94 -15.15
C ALA A 54 66.29 113.00 -14.54
N ASP A 55 65.51 114.05 -14.81
CA ASP A 55 64.11 114.13 -14.38
C ASP A 55 63.25 113.12 -15.15
N LEU A 56 63.48 112.99 -16.46
CA LEU A 56 62.77 112.02 -17.31
C LEU A 56 63.09 110.57 -16.94
N THR A 57 64.35 110.22 -16.69
CA THR A 57 64.70 108.87 -16.22
C THR A 57 64.18 108.60 -14.82
N LYS A 58 64.17 109.60 -13.93
CA LYS A 58 63.58 109.50 -12.59
C LYS A 58 62.05 109.30 -12.63
N GLU A 59 61.34 110.05 -13.47
CA GLU A 59 59.90 109.85 -13.71
C GLU A 59 59.61 108.45 -14.26
N GLU A 60 60.45 107.94 -15.17
CA GLU A 60 60.27 106.61 -15.76
C GLU A 60 60.62 105.48 -14.78
N CYS A 61 61.69 105.61 -13.98
CA CYS A 61 61.97 104.70 -12.87
C CYS A 61 60.79 104.65 -11.88
N GLN A 62 60.25 105.80 -11.47
CA GLN A 62 59.11 105.86 -10.55
C GLN A 62 57.82 105.23 -11.12
N LYS A 63 57.59 105.25 -12.44
CA LYS A 63 56.49 104.50 -13.06
C LYS A 63 56.73 103.00 -13.00
N ASN A 64 57.94 102.56 -13.34
CA ASN A 64 58.31 101.14 -13.33
C ASN A 64 58.33 100.55 -11.91
N GLU A 65 58.82 101.29 -10.92
CA GLU A 65 58.78 100.93 -9.50
C GLU A 65 57.33 100.72 -9.02
N LYS A 66 56.41 101.63 -9.38
CA LYS A 66 54.97 101.48 -9.07
C LYS A 66 54.36 100.25 -9.75
N LEU A 67 54.62 100.05 -11.04
CA LEU A 67 54.12 98.89 -11.79
C LEU A 67 54.64 97.57 -11.20
N VAL A 68 55.93 97.50 -10.83
CA VAL A 68 56.53 96.34 -10.16
C VAL A 68 55.88 96.10 -8.80
N ALA A 69 55.61 97.15 -8.01
CA ALA A 69 54.93 97.03 -6.72
C ALA A 69 53.46 96.56 -6.88
N GLU A 70 52.72 97.07 -7.87
CA GLU A 70 51.36 96.62 -8.19
C GLU A 70 51.32 95.15 -8.62
N LEU A 71 52.27 94.73 -9.46
CA LEU A 71 52.40 93.33 -9.88
C LEU A 71 52.81 92.41 -8.72
N ALA A 72 53.74 92.83 -7.87
CA ALA A 72 54.13 92.10 -6.66
C ALA A 72 52.95 91.92 -5.70
N ASN A 73 52.20 92.98 -5.40
CA ASN A 73 50.98 92.92 -4.60
C ASN A 73 49.94 91.96 -5.21
N ARG A 74 49.78 91.96 -6.53
CA ARG A 74 48.86 91.06 -7.24
C ARG A 74 49.32 89.59 -7.19
N ILE A 75 50.62 89.33 -7.19
CA ILE A 75 51.21 88.00 -6.99
C ILE A 75 51.01 87.55 -5.55
N GLU A 76 51.27 88.41 -4.55
CA GLU A 76 51.01 88.09 -3.14
C GLU A 76 49.56 87.70 -2.87
N VAL A 77 48.59 88.48 -3.38
CA VAL A 77 47.16 88.18 -3.21
C VAL A 77 46.79 86.84 -3.87
N LYS A 78 47.35 86.53 -5.05
CA LYS A 78 47.16 85.21 -5.68
C LYS A 78 47.78 84.08 -4.87
N ASN A 79 49.00 84.25 -4.35
CA ASN A 79 49.68 83.23 -3.57
C ASN A 79 48.94 82.97 -2.24
N LYS A 80 48.46 84.02 -1.56
CA LYS A 80 47.59 83.90 -0.38
C LYS A 80 46.31 83.11 -0.71
N HIS A 81 45.66 83.41 -1.85
CA HIS A 81 44.47 82.68 -2.28
C HIS A 81 44.75 81.21 -2.66
N ILE A 82 45.89 80.89 -3.26
CA ILE A 82 46.30 79.50 -3.53
C ILE A 82 46.46 78.73 -2.21
N ILE A 83 47.16 79.30 -1.23
CA ILE A 83 47.32 78.70 0.11
C ILE A 83 45.96 78.50 0.80
N GLU A 84 45.03 79.46 0.68
CA GLU A 84 43.67 79.28 1.19
C GLU A 84 42.93 78.10 0.52
N LEU A 85 43.07 77.94 -0.79
CA LEU A 85 42.45 76.83 -1.53
C LEU A 85 43.07 75.49 -1.15
N GLU A 86 44.40 75.42 -1.01
CA GLU A 86 45.12 74.24 -0.52
C GLU A 86 44.68 73.86 0.90
N CYS A 87 44.56 74.84 1.81
CA CYS A 87 44.03 74.61 3.16
C CYS A 87 42.57 74.09 3.13
N LYS A 88 41.69 74.70 2.33
CA LYS A 88 40.28 74.26 2.18
C LYS A 88 40.18 72.87 1.56
N TYR A 89 41.02 72.54 0.58
CA TYR A 89 41.10 71.22 -0.03
C TYR A 89 41.56 70.16 0.98
N ASN A 90 42.66 70.42 1.69
CA ASN A 90 43.21 69.50 2.69
C ASN A 90 42.25 69.27 3.87
N GLN A 91 41.53 70.30 4.31
CA GLN A 91 40.45 70.17 5.31
C GLN A 91 39.30 69.31 4.79
N SER A 92 38.92 69.49 3.52
CA SER A 92 37.84 68.73 2.89
C SER A 92 38.20 67.25 2.74
N ALA A 93 39.39 66.94 2.22
CA ALA A 93 39.93 65.57 2.13
C ALA A 93 39.96 64.89 3.51
N ALA A 94 40.61 65.52 4.50
CA ALA A 94 40.70 64.97 5.86
C ALA A 94 39.36 64.87 6.61
N SER A 95 38.28 65.49 6.11
CA SER A 95 36.91 65.29 6.60
C SER A 95 36.21 64.13 5.88
N HIS A 96 36.43 63.99 4.57
CA HIS A 96 35.93 62.89 3.75
C HIS A 96 36.51 61.55 4.21
N ASP A 97 37.83 61.47 4.41
CA ASP A 97 38.52 60.23 4.78
C ASP A 97 38.03 59.71 6.14
N LYS A 98 37.79 60.60 7.12
CA LYS A 98 37.18 60.27 8.41
C LYS A 98 35.74 59.78 8.29
N MET A 99 34.98 60.31 7.33
CA MET A 99 33.63 59.81 7.04
C MET A 99 33.69 58.41 6.44
N MET A 100 34.60 58.19 5.49
CA MET A 100 34.82 56.88 4.86
C MET A 100 35.23 55.82 5.89
N GLU A 101 36.26 56.08 6.70
CA GLU A 101 36.67 55.21 7.81
C GLU A 101 35.50 54.88 8.76
N GLY A 102 34.62 55.84 9.02
CA GLY A 102 33.41 55.65 9.82
C GLY A 102 32.43 54.69 9.16
N THR A 103 32.14 54.87 7.87
CA THR A 103 31.23 54.01 7.11
C THR A 103 31.76 52.59 6.93
N GLU A 104 33.06 52.42 6.64
CA GLU A 104 33.71 51.11 6.50
C GLU A 104 33.67 50.35 7.82
N ARG A 105 33.96 51.02 8.95
CA ARG A 105 33.92 50.43 10.29
C ARG A 105 32.53 49.94 10.65
N LEU A 106 31.49 50.71 10.34
CA LEU A 106 30.09 50.31 10.57
C LEU A 106 29.68 49.14 9.66
N LEU A 107 30.09 49.14 8.38
CA LEU A 107 29.83 48.04 7.45
C LEU A 107 30.49 46.72 7.91
N ILE A 108 31.75 46.79 8.35
CA ILE A 108 32.49 45.65 8.90
C ILE A 108 31.83 45.15 10.20
N GLN A 109 31.35 46.05 11.07
CA GLN A 109 30.61 45.66 12.27
C GLN A 109 29.29 44.94 11.93
N ALA A 110 28.46 45.52 11.06
CA ALA A 110 27.19 44.93 10.64
C ALA A 110 27.36 43.55 9.98
N TYR A 111 28.36 43.39 9.11
CA TYR A 111 28.69 42.11 8.48
C TYR A 111 29.11 41.05 9.51
N ASN A 112 29.96 41.42 10.48
CA ASN A 112 30.38 40.52 11.56
C ASN A 112 29.22 40.18 12.52
N GLU A 113 28.25 41.06 12.72
CA GLU A 113 27.03 40.76 13.47
C GLU A 113 26.11 39.79 12.74
N GLU A 114 25.84 39.98 11.44
CA GLU A 114 25.04 39.04 10.67
C GLU A 114 25.71 37.66 10.56
N MET A 115 27.04 37.61 10.40
CA MET A 115 27.76 36.34 10.44
C MET A 115 27.56 35.60 11.77
N LYS A 116 27.61 36.31 12.91
CA LYS A 116 27.31 35.73 14.23
C LYS A 116 25.84 35.30 14.35
N ARG A 117 24.88 36.12 13.91
CA ARG A 117 23.45 35.78 13.91
C ARG A 117 23.17 34.52 13.09
N MET A 118 23.80 34.37 11.93
CA MET A 118 23.68 33.17 11.10
C MET A 118 24.33 31.94 11.73
N GLN A 119 25.50 32.07 12.37
CA GLN A 119 26.14 30.99 13.13
C GLN A 119 25.29 30.55 14.34
N CYS A 120 24.68 31.47 15.08
CA CYS A 120 23.73 31.16 16.15
C CYS A 120 22.53 30.39 15.59
N ARG A 121 21.82 30.93 14.59
CA ARG A 121 20.66 30.25 13.96
C ARG A 121 20.98 28.82 13.49
N ALA A 122 22.17 28.60 12.92
CA ALA A 122 22.63 27.28 12.51
C ALA A 122 22.87 26.33 13.71
N ARG A 123 23.48 26.82 14.79
CA ARG A 123 23.67 26.07 16.05
C ARG A 123 22.32 25.75 16.70
N ASP A 124 21.42 26.73 16.81
CA ASP A 124 20.11 26.61 17.44
C ASP A 124 19.18 25.66 16.64
N HIS A 125 19.35 25.57 15.32
CA HIS A 125 18.67 24.56 14.50
C HIS A 125 19.27 23.17 14.74
N SER A 126 20.59 23.04 14.70
CA SER A 126 21.30 21.77 14.96
C SER A 126 20.96 21.20 16.34
N GLN A 127 20.98 22.04 17.39
CA GLN A 127 20.63 21.62 18.75
C GLN A 127 19.18 21.11 18.84
N ARG A 128 18.22 21.82 18.25
CA ARG A 128 16.82 21.34 18.22
C ARG A 128 16.67 20.00 17.50
N LEU A 129 17.40 19.77 16.41
CA LEU A 129 17.43 18.47 15.73
C LEU A 129 18.03 17.37 16.63
N PHE A 130 19.05 17.67 17.44
CA PHE A 130 19.57 16.71 18.42
C PHE A 130 18.55 16.40 19.53
N GLU A 131 17.92 17.42 20.13
CA GLU A 131 16.89 17.26 21.16
C GLU A 131 15.67 16.48 20.66
N GLU A 132 15.28 16.66 19.40
CA GLU A 132 14.21 15.90 18.74
C GLU A 132 14.63 14.45 18.46
N ASN A 133 15.86 14.21 18.00
CA ASN A 133 16.41 12.87 17.82
C ASN A 133 16.53 12.09 19.14
N GLU A 134 16.86 12.75 20.26
CA GLU A 134 16.89 12.09 21.57
C GLU A 134 15.50 11.70 22.07
N LYS A 135 14.48 12.56 21.87
CA LYS A 135 13.07 12.23 22.17
C LYS A 135 12.60 11.03 21.35
N LEU A 136 12.81 11.05 20.03
CA LEU A 136 12.44 9.94 19.15
C LEU A 136 13.15 8.63 19.51
N ARG A 137 14.41 8.68 19.96
CA ARG A 137 15.12 7.50 20.49
C ARG A 137 14.49 6.98 21.78
N ALA A 138 14.14 7.86 22.71
CA ALA A 138 13.49 7.47 23.96
C ALA A 138 12.09 6.86 23.75
N GLU A 139 11.30 7.42 22.82
CA GLU A 139 10.01 6.86 22.40
C GLU A 139 10.17 5.48 21.75
N LEU A 140 11.15 5.33 20.85
CA LEU A 140 11.44 4.08 20.17
C LEU A 140 11.90 2.99 21.16
N ASP A 141 12.76 3.32 22.12
CA ASP A 141 13.19 2.40 23.18
C ASP A 141 12.09 2.10 24.21
N SER A 142 11.14 3.02 24.43
CA SER A 142 9.90 2.74 25.17
C SER A 142 9.03 1.72 24.41
N LYS A 143 8.84 1.90 23.10
CA LYS A 143 8.06 0.98 22.26
C LYS A 143 8.72 -0.39 22.08
N LYS A 144 10.05 -0.51 22.10
CA LYS A 144 10.75 -1.81 22.21
C LYS A 144 10.34 -2.55 23.49
N LYS A 145 10.45 -1.90 24.65
CA LYS A 145 10.11 -2.50 25.96
C LYS A 145 8.64 -2.93 26.03
N GLU A 146 7.74 -2.14 25.45
CA GLU A 146 6.33 -2.51 25.30
C GLU A 146 6.16 -3.79 24.48
N LEU A 147 6.78 -3.88 23.30
CA LEU A 147 6.75 -5.07 22.44
C LEU A 147 7.42 -6.30 23.09
N ASP A 148 8.52 -6.13 23.81
CA ASP A 148 9.18 -7.20 24.55
C ASP A 148 8.29 -7.73 25.69
N SER A 149 7.62 -6.85 26.45
CA SER A 149 6.65 -7.30 27.47
C SER A 149 5.41 -7.98 26.88
N GLN A 150 4.91 -7.53 25.74
CA GLN A 150 3.83 -8.21 25.00
C GLN A 150 4.27 -9.59 24.50
N ARG A 151 5.52 -9.72 24.04
CA ARG A 151 6.12 -10.99 23.63
C ARG A 151 6.28 -11.96 24.82
N GLU A 152 6.67 -11.48 25.99
CA GLU A 152 6.70 -12.29 27.22
C GLU A 152 5.30 -12.78 27.62
N GLN A 153 4.29 -11.91 27.57
CA GLN A 153 2.88 -12.30 27.82
C GLN A 153 2.40 -13.36 26.82
N LEU A 154 2.69 -13.19 25.53
CA LEU A 154 2.35 -14.17 24.49
C LEU A 154 3.06 -15.52 24.72
N ASN A 155 4.34 -15.52 25.09
CA ASN A 155 5.06 -16.75 25.43
C ASN A 155 4.42 -17.49 26.61
N MET A 156 3.97 -16.77 27.64
CA MET A 156 3.27 -17.35 28.79
C MET A 156 1.92 -17.97 28.41
N LEU A 157 1.12 -17.27 27.58
CA LEU A 157 -0.17 -17.78 27.08
C LEU A 157 0.01 -19.01 26.16
N VAL A 158 1.04 -19.02 25.31
CA VAL A 158 1.39 -20.21 24.50
C VAL A 158 1.80 -21.37 25.40
N GLY A 159 2.63 -21.14 26.41
CA GLY A 159 3.02 -22.16 27.39
C GLY A 159 1.84 -22.76 28.16
N GLN A 160 0.86 -21.93 28.56
CA GLN A 160 -0.40 -22.39 29.15
C GLN A 160 -1.19 -23.27 28.18
N SER A 161 -1.44 -22.79 26.95
CA SER A 161 -2.18 -23.55 25.94
C SER A 161 -1.49 -24.88 25.56
N GLU A 162 -0.15 -24.94 25.59
CA GLU A 162 0.58 -26.20 25.40
C GLU A 162 0.40 -27.17 26.58
N MET A 163 0.39 -26.69 27.83
CA MET A 163 0.13 -27.55 28.99
C MET A 163 -1.32 -28.09 28.98
N GLU A 164 -2.29 -27.24 28.63
CA GLU A 164 -3.69 -27.65 28.45
C GLU A 164 -3.82 -28.72 27.37
N LYS A 165 -3.19 -28.53 26.20
CA LYS A 165 -3.19 -29.52 25.11
C LYS A 165 -2.59 -30.86 25.55
N ARG A 166 -1.46 -30.87 26.27
CA ARG A 166 -0.84 -32.09 26.81
C ARG A 166 -1.80 -32.83 27.75
N SER A 167 -2.39 -32.10 28.71
CA SER A 167 -3.36 -32.65 29.67
C SER A 167 -4.61 -33.25 28.98
N LEU A 168 -5.17 -32.54 28.01
CA LEU A 168 -6.31 -33.04 27.21
C LEU A 168 -5.94 -34.27 26.37
N GLU A 169 -4.73 -34.35 25.84
CA GLU A 169 -4.27 -35.53 25.09
C GLU A 169 -4.03 -36.75 26.00
N GLU A 170 -3.53 -36.53 27.22
CA GLU A 170 -3.42 -37.58 28.24
C GLU A 170 -4.79 -38.13 28.67
N GLU A 171 -5.77 -37.27 28.94
CA GLU A 171 -7.14 -37.72 29.26
C GLU A 171 -7.81 -38.42 28.06
N ARG A 172 -7.55 -37.98 26.82
CA ARG A 172 -8.01 -38.73 25.63
C ARG A 172 -7.39 -40.12 25.54
N LYS A 173 -6.11 -40.29 25.88
CA LYS A 173 -5.45 -41.62 25.94
C LYS A 173 -6.07 -42.51 27.02
N LYS A 174 -6.18 -42.01 28.26
CA LYS A 174 -6.85 -42.73 29.37
C LYS A 174 -8.29 -43.12 29.04
N ASN A 175 -9.03 -42.26 28.32
CA ASN A 175 -10.41 -42.57 27.94
C ASN A 175 -10.50 -43.55 26.76
N ALA A 176 -9.54 -43.57 25.84
CA ALA A 176 -9.43 -44.62 24.82
C ALA A 176 -9.08 -45.99 25.46
N GLU A 177 -8.18 -46.02 26.44
CA GLU A 177 -7.86 -47.22 27.23
C GLU A 177 -9.06 -47.76 28.00
N LYS A 178 -9.81 -46.89 28.70
CA LYS A 178 -11.08 -47.24 29.36
C LYS A 178 -12.10 -47.79 28.36
N SER A 179 -12.26 -47.16 27.20
CA SER A 179 -13.18 -47.60 26.14
C SER A 179 -12.81 -48.98 25.59
N SER A 180 -11.52 -49.22 25.31
CA SER A 180 -11.00 -50.52 24.90
C SER A 180 -11.26 -51.61 25.95
N SER A 181 -11.02 -51.30 27.23
CA SER A 181 -11.27 -52.20 28.36
C SER A 181 -12.76 -52.55 28.51
N LEU A 182 -13.66 -51.56 28.37
CA LEU A 182 -15.12 -51.77 28.37
C LEU A 182 -15.58 -52.62 27.19
N LEU A 183 -14.99 -52.43 26.00
CA LEU A 183 -15.31 -53.20 24.80
C LEU A 183 -14.88 -54.67 24.97
N LEU A 184 -13.69 -54.92 25.53
CA LEU A 184 -13.24 -56.27 25.91
C LEU A 184 -14.17 -56.92 26.95
N ALA A 185 -14.59 -56.18 27.98
CA ALA A 185 -15.51 -56.68 29.00
C ALA A 185 -16.88 -57.04 28.40
N SER A 186 -17.41 -56.22 27.48
CA SER A 186 -18.68 -56.49 26.79
C SER A 186 -18.61 -57.67 25.83
N LEU A 187 -17.47 -57.88 25.15
CA LEU A 187 -17.23 -59.08 24.35
C LEU A 187 -17.20 -60.36 25.21
N GLU A 188 -16.60 -60.31 26.40
CA GLU A 188 -16.54 -61.47 27.30
C GLU A 188 -17.91 -61.74 27.97
N GLN A 189 -18.71 -60.70 28.25
CA GLN A 189 -20.11 -60.86 28.65
C GLN A 189 -20.92 -61.63 27.59
N LYS A 190 -20.85 -61.21 26.32
CA LYS A 190 -21.53 -61.92 25.21
C LYS A 190 -21.09 -63.38 25.08
N ARG A 191 -19.80 -63.69 25.27
CA ARG A 191 -19.30 -65.07 25.28
C ARG A 191 -19.91 -65.90 26.42
N VAL A 192 -20.10 -65.30 27.60
CA VAL A 192 -20.78 -65.98 28.74
C VAL A 192 -22.27 -66.20 28.42
N GLU A 193 -22.93 -65.24 27.79
CA GLU A 193 -24.32 -65.35 27.33
C GLU A 193 -24.49 -66.45 26.26
N ASP A 194 -23.63 -66.49 25.23
CA ASP A 194 -23.59 -67.53 24.20
C ASP A 194 -23.33 -68.93 24.80
N ASN A 195 -22.45 -69.02 25.80
CA ASN A 195 -22.19 -70.27 26.52
C ASN A 195 -23.39 -70.73 27.35
N TYR A 196 -24.07 -69.80 28.03
CA TYR A 196 -25.30 -70.08 28.78
C TYR A 196 -26.43 -70.53 27.86
N MET A 197 -26.64 -69.85 26.73
CA MET A 197 -27.66 -70.20 25.74
C MET A 197 -27.44 -71.61 25.18
N ARG A 198 -26.20 -71.96 24.80
CA ARG A 198 -25.87 -73.33 24.35
C ARG A 198 -26.14 -74.38 25.42
N LEU A 199 -25.84 -74.11 26.69
CA LEU A 199 -26.15 -75.02 27.79
C LEU A 199 -27.66 -75.18 28.03
N VAL A 200 -28.44 -74.10 27.87
CA VAL A 200 -29.91 -74.13 27.94
C VAL A 200 -30.51 -74.93 26.77
N GLU A 201 -29.98 -74.79 25.56
CA GLU A 201 -30.36 -75.61 24.40
C GLU A 201 -30.00 -77.08 24.58
N GLU A 202 -28.84 -77.39 25.16
CA GLU A 202 -28.43 -78.77 25.49
C GLU A 202 -29.40 -79.39 26.51
N GLN A 203 -29.68 -78.67 27.61
CA GLN A 203 -30.69 -79.05 28.60
C GLN A 203 -32.09 -79.20 28.01
N LYS A 204 -32.44 -78.40 26.99
CA LYS A 204 -33.71 -78.53 26.26
C LYS A 204 -33.72 -79.81 25.42
N ARG A 205 -32.65 -80.09 24.66
CA ARG A 205 -32.49 -81.32 23.87
C ARG A 205 -32.51 -82.58 24.73
N GLU A 206 -31.89 -82.55 25.91
CA GLU A 206 -31.95 -83.65 26.89
C GLU A 206 -33.37 -83.88 27.40
N LYS A 207 -34.10 -82.81 27.76
CA LYS A 207 -35.50 -82.90 28.21
C LYS A 207 -36.43 -83.38 27.09
N GLU A 208 -36.25 -82.91 25.86
CA GLU A 208 -36.97 -83.38 24.69
C GLU A 208 -36.68 -84.87 24.42
N ALA A 209 -35.43 -85.33 24.53
CA ALA A 209 -35.07 -86.74 24.40
C ALA A 209 -35.65 -87.60 25.54
N ALA A 210 -35.68 -87.09 26.77
CA ALA A 210 -36.33 -87.74 27.91
C ALA A 210 -37.84 -87.85 27.71
N ILE A 211 -38.50 -86.78 27.21
CA ILE A 211 -39.93 -86.79 26.86
C ILE A 211 -40.19 -87.77 25.72
N GLN A 212 -39.38 -87.80 24.65
CA GLN A 212 -39.54 -88.80 23.58
C GLN A 212 -39.35 -90.24 24.09
N LYS A 213 -38.49 -90.46 25.10
CA LYS A 213 -38.30 -91.76 25.74
C LYS A 213 -39.46 -92.12 26.67
N ILE A 214 -40.04 -91.16 27.38
CA ILE A 214 -41.31 -91.33 28.11
C ILE A 214 -42.41 -91.67 27.12
N LEU A 215 -42.56 -90.93 26.03
CA LEU A 215 -43.60 -91.13 25.00
C LEU A 215 -43.41 -92.45 24.24
N LEU A 216 -42.18 -92.97 24.14
CA LEU A 216 -41.89 -94.33 23.66
C LEU A 216 -42.27 -95.39 24.70
N LEU A 217 -42.01 -95.16 25.99
CA LEU A 217 -42.43 -96.04 27.08
C LEU A 217 -43.95 -96.01 27.29
N GLU A 218 -44.61 -94.88 27.08
CA GLU A 218 -46.06 -94.72 26.99
C GLU A 218 -46.57 -95.47 25.77
N LYS A 219 -45.98 -95.34 24.59
CA LYS A 219 -46.36 -96.19 23.44
C LYS A 219 -46.10 -97.68 23.66
N GLN A 220 -45.13 -98.06 24.48
CA GLN A 220 -44.92 -99.46 24.89
C GLN A 220 -45.91 -99.89 25.98
N LEU A 221 -46.32 -98.98 26.86
CA LEU A 221 -47.36 -99.19 27.87
C LEU A 221 -48.73 -99.27 27.21
N ASP A 222 -49.06 -98.39 26.26
CA ASP A 222 -50.22 -98.41 25.38
C ASP A 222 -50.18 -99.63 24.48
N ALA A 223 -49.01 -100.08 23.99
CA ALA A 223 -48.91 -101.33 23.24
C ALA A 223 -49.09 -102.55 24.15
N LYS A 224 -48.62 -102.51 25.40
CA LYS A 224 -48.85 -103.54 26.41
C LYS A 224 -50.31 -103.55 26.87
N GLN A 225 -50.91 -102.39 27.13
CA GLN A 225 -52.31 -102.19 27.46
C GLN A 225 -53.20 -102.47 26.26
N LYS A 226 -52.73 -102.27 25.02
CA LYS A 226 -53.41 -102.71 23.81
C LYS A 226 -53.21 -104.19 23.57
N LEU A 227 -52.14 -104.83 24.01
CA LEU A 227 -52.01 -106.30 24.00
C LEU A 227 -52.84 -106.92 25.14
N GLU A 228 -52.97 -106.25 26.28
CA GLU A 228 -53.90 -106.60 27.37
C GLU A 228 -55.34 -106.36 26.92
N LEU A 229 -55.64 -105.25 26.23
CA LEU A 229 -56.88 -104.97 25.49
C LEU A 229 -56.91 -105.61 24.10
N GLU A 230 -56.02 -106.54 23.75
CA GLU A 230 -56.15 -107.44 22.60
C GLU A 230 -56.14 -108.90 23.07
N ILE A 231 -55.83 -109.16 24.34
CA ILE A 231 -56.40 -110.27 25.10
C ILE A 231 -57.88 -109.91 25.40
N GLU A 232 -58.16 -108.69 25.88
CA GLU A 232 -59.52 -108.19 26.13
C GLU A 232 -60.29 -107.75 24.87
N GLN A 233 -59.61 -107.53 23.73
CA GLN A 233 -60.24 -107.50 22.38
C GLN A 233 -59.86 -108.72 21.52
N LEU A 234 -59.50 -109.85 22.12
CA LEU A 234 -59.76 -111.18 21.56
C LEU A 234 -60.82 -111.93 22.40
N LYS A 235 -61.10 -111.44 23.62
CA LYS A 235 -62.41 -111.58 24.30
C LYS A 235 -63.47 -110.67 23.64
N GLY A 236 -63.11 -109.42 23.33
CA GLY A 236 -63.71 -108.63 22.24
C GLY A 236 -63.25 -109.12 20.86
N LYS A 237 -63.68 -108.49 19.76
CA LYS A 237 -63.56 -108.96 18.35
C LYS A 237 -64.23 -110.31 18.04
N VAL A 238 -64.10 -111.32 18.91
CA VAL A 238 -65.21 -112.24 19.27
C VAL A 238 -66.49 -111.41 19.49
N GLU A 239 -66.34 -110.27 20.15
CA GLU A 239 -67.38 -109.29 20.45
C GLU A 239 -66.98 -107.89 19.92
N VAL A 240 -66.88 -107.74 18.58
CA VAL A 240 -66.70 -106.44 17.84
C VAL A 240 -65.32 -105.77 18.02
N MET A 241 -64.67 -105.04 17.08
CA MET A 241 -64.69 -104.91 15.60
C MET A 241 -66.01 -104.62 14.85
N LYS A 242 -66.06 -103.63 13.92
CA LYS A 242 -66.17 -102.16 14.10
C LYS A 242 -65.13 -101.45 15.00
N HIS A 243 -64.56 -100.28 14.68
CA HIS A 243 -64.31 -99.55 13.40
C HIS A 243 -63.07 -98.63 13.58
N ILE A 244 -62.69 -97.79 12.59
CA ILE A 244 -61.29 -97.33 12.36
C ILE A 244 -61.19 -95.85 11.87
N LYS A 245 -60.12 -95.10 12.26
CA LYS A 245 -59.60 -93.76 11.77
C LYS A 245 -60.45 -92.48 12.01
N GLY A 246 -60.00 -91.22 11.83
CA GLY A 246 -58.73 -90.55 11.39
C GLY A 246 -59.01 -89.34 10.43
N THR A 247 -58.21 -88.29 10.14
CA THR A 247 -56.84 -87.78 10.50
C THR A 247 -56.68 -86.29 10.02
N GLU A 248 -55.66 -85.50 10.45
CA GLU A 248 -55.52 -84.01 10.21
C GLU A 248 -54.46 -83.54 9.13
N VAL A 249 -54.23 -82.21 8.95
CA VAL A 249 -53.87 -81.53 7.66
C VAL A 249 -52.60 -80.63 7.69
N MET A 250 -51.95 -80.37 6.53
CA MET A 250 -50.91 -79.33 6.33
C MET A 250 -51.26 -78.31 5.22
N GLY A 251 -50.78 -77.05 5.36
CA GLY A 251 -50.88 -76.03 4.29
C GLY A 251 -49.98 -74.79 4.40
N VAL A 252 -49.49 -74.42 5.59
CA VAL A 252 -48.92 -73.08 5.87
C VAL A 252 -47.54 -72.81 5.23
N LYS A 253 -46.71 -73.83 4.98
CA LYS A 253 -45.28 -73.63 4.65
C LYS A 253 -45.02 -72.77 3.42
N LYS A 254 -45.79 -72.93 2.34
CA LYS A 254 -45.43 -72.40 1.01
C LYS A 254 -45.27 -70.88 0.96
N LEU A 255 -46.13 -70.15 1.68
CA LEU A 255 -46.09 -68.67 1.76
C LEU A 255 -44.96 -68.14 2.67
N SER A 256 -44.33 -68.99 3.48
CA SER A 256 -43.22 -68.59 4.36
C SER A 256 -41.87 -68.57 3.65
N ASP A 257 -41.75 -69.21 2.48
CA ASP A 257 -40.48 -69.34 1.77
C ASP A 257 -40.36 -68.25 0.68
N GLU A 258 -41.44 -67.97 -0.06
CA GLU A 258 -41.53 -66.86 -1.03
C GLU A 258 -41.28 -65.47 -0.39
N LEU A 259 -41.59 -65.31 0.91
CA LEU A 259 -41.37 -64.06 1.64
C LEU A 259 -39.89 -63.80 1.99
N LYS A 260 -39.07 -64.85 2.15
CA LYS A 260 -37.64 -64.71 2.53
C LYS A 260 -36.79 -64.25 1.35
N GLU A 261 -37.02 -64.86 0.18
CA GLU A 261 -36.30 -64.58 -1.06
C GLU A 261 -36.33 -63.08 -1.42
N LYS A 262 -37.43 -62.37 -1.12
CA LYS A 262 -37.60 -60.94 -1.40
C LYS A 262 -37.03 -60.02 -0.31
N ILE A 263 -36.66 -60.55 0.85
CA ILE A 263 -35.87 -59.82 1.87
C ILE A 263 -34.39 -59.90 1.49
N GLU A 264 -33.91 -61.11 1.12
CA GLU A 264 -32.53 -61.35 0.69
C GLU A 264 -32.15 -60.53 -0.56
N ASP A 265 -33.08 -60.33 -1.51
CA ASP A 265 -32.93 -59.42 -2.67
C ASP A 265 -32.70 -57.95 -2.25
N LEU A 266 -33.35 -57.47 -1.19
CA LEU A 266 -33.29 -56.07 -0.75
C LEU A 266 -31.98 -55.77 -0.04
N ASP A 267 -31.57 -56.65 0.90
CA ASP A 267 -30.30 -56.53 1.62
C ASP A 267 -29.10 -56.47 0.65
N PHE A 268 -29.15 -57.22 -0.46
CA PHE A 268 -28.12 -57.19 -1.50
C PHE A 268 -28.06 -55.85 -2.24
N MET A 269 -29.21 -55.22 -2.51
CA MET A 269 -29.29 -53.93 -3.19
C MET A 269 -28.78 -52.77 -2.32
N GLU A 270 -29.00 -52.80 -1.01
CA GLU A 270 -28.46 -51.79 -0.09
C GLU A 270 -26.93 -51.92 0.03
N GLN A 271 -26.40 -53.14 0.19
CA GLN A 271 -24.94 -53.40 0.19
C GLN A 271 -24.26 -52.89 -1.10
N LEU A 272 -24.92 -53.06 -2.26
CA LEU A 272 -24.42 -52.55 -3.54
C LEU A 272 -24.38 -51.01 -3.58
N LYS A 273 -25.41 -50.32 -3.04
CA LYS A 273 -25.49 -48.86 -2.93
C LYS A 273 -24.36 -48.32 -2.04
N GLU A 274 -24.11 -48.94 -0.90
CA GLU A 274 -23.02 -48.55 0.02
C GLU A 274 -21.65 -48.74 -0.63
N ALA A 275 -21.40 -49.90 -1.25
CA ALA A 275 -20.13 -50.19 -1.92
C ALA A 275 -19.83 -49.23 -3.08
N LEU A 276 -20.84 -48.87 -3.89
CA LEU A 276 -20.71 -47.86 -4.95
C LEU A 276 -20.42 -46.47 -4.38
N THR A 277 -21.09 -46.10 -3.28
CA THR A 277 -20.83 -44.82 -2.59
C THR A 277 -19.38 -44.73 -2.12
N LEU A 278 -18.87 -45.77 -1.45
CA LEU A 278 -17.47 -45.83 -1.00
C LEU A 278 -16.48 -45.73 -2.19
N LYS A 279 -16.74 -46.42 -3.30
CA LYS A 279 -15.88 -46.34 -4.51
C LYS A 279 -15.87 -44.94 -5.15
N LEU A 280 -16.98 -44.19 -5.07
CA LEU A 280 -17.03 -42.79 -5.51
C LEU A 280 -16.22 -41.87 -4.60
N TRP A 281 -16.26 -42.07 -3.28
CA TRP A 281 -15.41 -41.33 -2.32
C TRP A 281 -13.92 -41.59 -2.55
N GLU A 282 -13.51 -42.85 -2.67
CA GLU A 282 -12.12 -43.24 -2.96
C GLU A 282 -11.63 -42.60 -4.26
N SER A 283 -12.37 -42.74 -5.36
CA SER A 283 -11.98 -42.21 -6.66
C SER A 283 -11.92 -40.67 -6.68
N ASN A 284 -12.81 -39.99 -5.95
CA ASN A 284 -12.74 -38.54 -5.79
C ASN A 284 -11.48 -38.12 -5.00
N ASP A 285 -11.15 -38.79 -3.89
CA ASP A 285 -9.92 -38.50 -3.13
C ASP A 285 -8.65 -38.75 -3.96
N GLU A 286 -8.59 -39.83 -4.74
CA GLU A 286 -7.50 -40.05 -5.72
C GLU A 286 -7.38 -38.90 -6.73
N LEU A 287 -8.50 -38.43 -7.28
CA LEU A 287 -8.53 -37.28 -8.19
C LEU A 287 -8.09 -35.97 -7.51
N GLN A 288 -8.46 -35.75 -6.24
CA GLN A 288 -8.00 -34.58 -5.48
C GLN A 288 -6.50 -34.68 -5.12
N LYS A 289 -5.98 -35.87 -4.80
CA LYS A 289 -4.55 -36.13 -4.58
C LYS A 289 -3.75 -35.84 -5.84
N ALA A 290 -4.14 -36.42 -6.98
CA ALA A 290 -3.51 -36.17 -8.28
C ALA A 290 -3.55 -34.68 -8.67
N ARG A 291 -4.65 -33.97 -8.38
CA ARG A 291 -4.76 -32.51 -8.59
C ARG A 291 -3.77 -31.72 -7.72
N LYS A 292 -3.66 -32.05 -6.42
CA LYS A 292 -2.72 -31.41 -5.48
C LYS A 292 -1.26 -31.64 -5.90
N GLU A 293 -0.91 -32.86 -6.29
CA GLU A 293 0.44 -33.19 -6.78
C GLU A 293 0.77 -32.46 -8.09
N LEU A 294 -0.15 -32.44 -9.07
CA LEU A 294 0.07 -31.70 -10.32
C LEU A 294 0.25 -30.19 -10.08
N ILE A 295 -0.49 -29.59 -9.14
CA ILE A 295 -0.29 -28.19 -8.73
C ILE A 295 1.12 -28.00 -8.16
N ALA A 296 1.57 -28.87 -7.24
CA ALA A 296 2.88 -28.78 -6.61
C ALA A 296 4.05 -28.96 -7.59
N VAL A 297 3.99 -29.99 -8.44
CA VAL A 297 5.01 -30.28 -9.48
C VAL A 297 5.12 -29.13 -10.47
N TRP A 298 4.00 -28.55 -10.90
CA TRP A 298 4.01 -27.44 -11.85
C TRP A 298 4.55 -26.16 -11.24
N TRP A 299 4.26 -25.90 -9.95
CA TRP A 299 4.81 -24.77 -9.20
C TRP A 299 6.34 -24.82 -9.09
N LEU A 300 6.92 -26.02 -9.02
CA LEU A 300 8.37 -26.24 -9.09
C LEU A 300 8.94 -26.02 -10.51
N VAL A 301 8.26 -26.52 -11.55
CA VAL A 301 8.78 -26.54 -12.94
C VAL A 301 8.67 -25.19 -13.65
N GLU A 302 7.68 -24.35 -13.33
CA GLU A 302 7.38 -23.13 -14.09
C GLU A 302 8.06 -21.85 -13.57
N ARG A 303 8.85 -21.95 -12.49
CA ARG A 303 9.52 -20.86 -11.76
C ARG A 303 10.60 -20.07 -12.54
N GLY A 304 10.61 -20.14 -13.87
CA GLY A 304 11.59 -19.48 -14.73
C GLY A 304 11.24 -19.42 -16.22
N LYS A 305 9.97 -19.61 -16.62
CA LYS A 305 9.53 -19.52 -18.04
C LYS A 305 8.26 -18.69 -18.17
N GLY A 306 8.18 -17.89 -19.25
CA GLY A 306 7.04 -17.01 -19.52
C GLY A 306 5.74 -17.79 -19.77
N GLN A 307 4.61 -17.16 -19.45
CA GLN A 307 3.24 -17.70 -19.42
C GLN A 307 2.95 -18.83 -20.44
N SER A 308 2.92 -20.07 -19.93
CA SER A 308 2.41 -21.26 -20.63
C SER A 308 0.93 -21.13 -21.00
N LYS A 309 0.44 -21.96 -21.95
CA LYS A 309 -1.01 -22.01 -22.31
C LYS A 309 -1.88 -22.44 -21.12
N ILE A 310 -1.33 -23.27 -20.24
CA ILE A 310 -1.91 -23.76 -18.99
C ILE A 310 -0.82 -23.65 -17.93
N GLY A 311 -1.16 -23.34 -16.69
CA GLY A 311 -0.22 -23.25 -15.57
C GLY A 311 -0.96 -23.11 -14.23
N VAL A 312 -0.24 -22.86 -13.15
CA VAL A 312 -0.85 -22.63 -11.82
C VAL A 312 -1.20 -21.15 -11.63
N ARG A 313 -2.43 -20.86 -11.22
CA ARG A 313 -2.90 -19.52 -10.84
C ARG A 313 -3.38 -19.53 -9.39
N ARG A 314 -2.90 -18.59 -8.57
CA ARG A 314 -3.52 -18.31 -7.26
C ARG A 314 -4.78 -17.47 -7.48
N MET A 315 -5.94 -18.02 -7.11
CA MET A 315 -7.21 -17.32 -7.19
C MET A 315 -7.26 -16.29 -6.07
N GLY A 316 -7.30 -15.00 -6.42
CA GLY A 316 -7.13 -13.89 -5.46
C GLY A 316 -5.72 -13.27 -5.41
N GLU A 317 -4.80 -13.61 -6.31
CA GLU A 317 -3.51 -12.92 -6.43
C GLU A 317 -3.53 -11.82 -7.52
N LEU A 318 -2.90 -10.68 -7.23
CA LEU A 318 -2.81 -9.52 -8.11
C LEU A 318 -1.61 -9.61 -9.07
N GLU A 319 -1.87 -9.49 -10.38
CA GLU A 319 -0.84 -9.62 -11.42
C GLU A 319 0.08 -8.39 -11.49
N VAL A 320 1.35 -8.54 -11.09
CA VAL A 320 2.38 -7.49 -11.06
C VAL A 320 2.44 -6.65 -12.35
N LYS A 321 2.21 -7.28 -13.52
CA LYS A 321 2.27 -6.61 -14.84
C LYS A 321 1.23 -5.49 -14.99
N THR A 322 0.03 -5.63 -14.44
CA THR A 322 -1.02 -4.62 -14.61
C THR A 322 -0.71 -3.36 -13.79
N PHE A 323 -0.26 -3.55 -12.54
CA PHE A 323 0.20 -2.47 -11.68
C PHE A 323 1.45 -1.77 -12.25
N ARG A 324 2.45 -2.52 -12.72
CA ARG A 324 3.64 -1.98 -13.42
C ARG A 324 3.23 -1.11 -14.62
N ASN A 325 2.34 -1.60 -15.48
CA ASN A 325 1.87 -0.87 -16.67
C ASN A 325 0.98 0.35 -16.34
N ALA A 326 0.37 0.39 -15.16
CA ALA A 326 -0.36 1.56 -14.67
C ALA A 326 0.59 2.60 -14.06
N CYS A 327 1.56 2.18 -13.24
CA CYS A 327 2.55 3.06 -12.61
C CYS A 327 3.45 3.74 -13.66
N ARG A 328 3.87 3.02 -14.70
CA ARG A 328 4.67 3.55 -15.82
C ARG A 328 3.97 4.62 -16.67
N LYS A 329 2.69 4.91 -16.42
CA LYS A 329 1.96 6.06 -17.00
C LYS A 329 1.93 7.30 -16.11
N ARG A 330 2.46 7.23 -14.88
CA ARG A 330 2.35 8.29 -13.85
C ARG A 330 3.66 8.57 -13.10
N PHE A 331 4.64 7.68 -13.15
CA PHE A 331 5.93 7.77 -12.45
C PHE A 331 7.08 7.40 -13.40
N SER A 332 8.32 7.76 -13.04
CA SER A 332 9.51 7.37 -13.80
C SER A 332 9.70 5.85 -13.83
N GLU A 333 10.49 5.31 -14.76
CA GLU A 333 10.64 3.84 -14.89
C GLU A 333 11.28 3.19 -13.65
N GLU A 334 12.17 3.90 -12.96
CA GLU A 334 12.85 3.46 -11.73
C GLU A 334 11.93 3.51 -10.49
N GLU A 335 11.03 4.50 -10.42
CA GLU A 335 10.01 4.58 -9.36
C GLU A 335 8.81 3.68 -9.62
N ALA A 336 8.41 3.48 -10.88
CA ALA A 336 7.17 2.82 -11.26
C ALA A 336 7.13 1.35 -10.84
N ASP A 337 8.27 0.67 -10.85
CA ASP A 337 8.38 -0.72 -10.39
C ASP A 337 8.28 -0.81 -8.86
N ASN A 338 8.90 0.12 -8.12
CA ASN A 338 8.76 0.22 -6.67
C ASN A 338 7.31 0.57 -6.28
N LYS A 339 6.69 1.57 -6.92
CA LYS A 339 5.29 1.95 -6.67
C LYS A 339 4.30 0.86 -7.09
N ALA A 340 4.61 0.05 -8.10
CA ALA A 340 3.81 -1.14 -8.43
C ALA A 340 3.96 -2.25 -7.39
N ALA A 341 5.12 -2.40 -6.76
CA ALA A 341 5.32 -3.32 -5.63
C ALA A 341 4.58 -2.83 -4.37
N ASP A 342 4.71 -1.55 -4.01
CA ASP A 342 3.98 -0.89 -2.90
C ASP A 342 2.48 -1.09 -3.05
N LEU A 343 1.92 -0.73 -4.21
CA LEU A 343 0.49 -0.85 -4.50
C LEU A 343 0.04 -2.31 -4.53
N ARG A 344 0.82 -3.23 -5.11
CA ARG A 344 0.48 -4.66 -5.03
C ARG A 344 0.48 -5.14 -3.58
N PHE A 345 1.47 -4.78 -2.76
CA PHE A 345 1.54 -5.21 -1.36
C PHE A 345 0.36 -4.67 -0.55
N HIS A 346 0.05 -3.38 -0.68
CA HIS A 346 -1.11 -2.77 -0.04
C HIS A 346 -2.43 -3.45 -0.46
N TRP A 347 -2.70 -3.57 -1.76
CA TRP A 347 -3.94 -4.21 -2.24
C TRP A 347 -3.98 -5.72 -1.98
N GLN A 348 -2.83 -6.41 -1.86
CA GLN A 348 -2.76 -7.82 -1.45
C GLN A 348 -3.00 -7.99 0.06
N TYR A 349 -2.60 -7.03 0.88
CA TYR A 349 -2.92 -6.96 2.31
C TYR A 349 -4.41 -6.68 2.53
N GLU A 350 -5.00 -5.71 1.82
CA GLU A 350 -6.46 -5.51 1.82
C GLU A 350 -7.18 -6.79 1.38
N LEU A 351 -6.74 -7.47 0.31
CA LEU A 351 -7.30 -8.76 -0.16
C LEU A 351 -7.15 -9.92 0.85
N SER A 352 -6.39 -9.74 1.93
CA SER A 352 -6.24 -10.74 3.01
C SER A 352 -7.16 -10.50 4.21
N LYS A 353 -7.88 -9.37 4.25
CA LYS A 353 -8.80 -9.04 5.34
C LYS A 353 -10.10 -9.86 5.21
N PRO A 354 -10.51 -10.68 6.19
CA PRO A 354 -11.70 -11.56 6.09
C PRO A 354 -13.04 -10.82 5.87
N HIS A 355 -13.03 -9.52 6.15
CA HIS A 355 -14.15 -8.58 6.12
C HIS A 355 -14.09 -7.59 4.94
N TRP A 356 -13.29 -7.85 3.90
CA TRP A 356 -13.20 -7.00 2.72
C TRP A 356 -13.64 -7.75 1.45
N HIS A 357 -14.71 -7.24 0.82
CA HIS A 357 -15.36 -7.88 -0.33
C HIS A 357 -15.39 -6.96 -1.56
N PRO A 358 -14.24 -6.74 -2.24
CA PRO A 358 -14.13 -5.84 -3.39
C PRO A 358 -14.69 -6.43 -4.70
N PHE A 359 -15.77 -7.23 -4.63
CA PHE A 359 -16.35 -7.91 -5.78
C PHE A 359 -17.43 -7.05 -6.47
N LYS A 360 -17.00 -6.23 -7.43
CA LYS A 360 -17.90 -5.82 -8.53
C LYS A 360 -17.83 -6.85 -9.66
N LEU A 361 -18.81 -7.76 -9.70
CA LEU A 361 -19.14 -8.45 -10.94
C LEU A 361 -19.89 -7.49 -11.86
N VAL A 362 -19.30 -7.21 -13.03
CA VAL A 362 -19.93 -6.38 -14.07
C VAL A 362 -20.91 -7.25 -14.87
N ALA A 363 -22.09 -7.47 -14.28
CA ALA A 363 -23.30 -7.37 -15.08
C ALA A 363 -23.47 -5.90 -15.49
N LYS A 364 -24.08 -5.65 -16.65
CA LYS A 364 -24.17 -4.30 -17.23
C LYS A 364 -24.90 -3.33 -16.27
N ASP A 365 -24.22 -2.24 -15.93
CA ASP A 365 -24.79 -0.92 -15.67
C ASP A 365 -26.11 -0.83 -14.87
N GLN A 366 -26.12 -1.32 -13.61
CA GLN A 366 -27.18 -0.94 -12.65
C GLN A 366 -26.87 -1.13 -11.14
N LYS A 367 -25.97 -2.03 -10.72
CA LYS A 367 -25.81 -2.38 -9.27
C LYS A 367 -25.53 -1.20 -8.28
N PRO A 368 -24.93 -0.04 -8.63
CA PRO A 368 -24.84 1.12 -7.73
C PRO A 368 -26.14 1.94 -7.63
N GLU A 369 -27.10 1.71 -8.51
CA GLU A 369 -28.30 2.54 -8.65
C GLU A 369 -29.49 2.03 -7.84
N THR A 370 -29.58 0.74 -7.51
CA THR A 370 -30.75 0.19 -6.78
C THR A 370 -30.90 0.80 -5.38
N PHE A 371 -29.89 0.67 -4.52
CA PHE A 371 -29.87 1.32 -3.20
C PHE A 371 -29.93 2.85 -3.31
N ARG A 372 -29.33 3.45 -4.34
CA ARG A 372 -29.37 4.90 -4.59
C ARG A 372 -30.77 5.38 -4.96
N ASN A 373 -31.52 4.61 -5.75
CA ASN A 373 -32.89 4.88 -6.16
C ASN A 373 -33.87 4.64 -5.00
N ALA A 374 -33.67 3.58 -4.21
CA ALA A 374 -34.39 3.38 -2.95
C ALA A 374 -34.19 4.55 -1.97
N CYS A 375 -32.94 5.02 -1.81
CA CYS A 375 -32.64 6.19 -0.99
C CYS A 375 -33.22 7.49 -1.56
N ARG A 376 -33.12 7.75 -2.87
CA ARG A 376 -33.72 8.92 -3.53
C ARG A 376 -35.25 8.95 -3.46
N LYS A 377 -35.91 7.80 -3.26
CA LYS A 377 -37.36 7.70 -2.97
C LYS A 377 -37.70 8.03 -1.50
N ARG A 378 -36.72 8.19 -0.59
CA ARG A 378 -36.91 8.37 0.87
C ARG A 378 -36.14 9.52 1.53
N PHE A 379 -35.03 9.98 0.96
CA PHE A 379 -34.13 11.00 1.51
C PHE A 379 -33.85 12.11 0.49
N ALA A 380 -33.42 13.28 0.95
CA ALA A 380 -33.04 14.40 0.09
C ALA A 380 -31.85 14.01 -0.83
N GLU A 381 -31.79 14.57 -2.04
CA GLU A 381 -30.81 14.13 -3.05
C GLU A 381 -29.34 14.29 -2.61
N GLU A 382 -29.03 15.32 -1.81
CA GLU A 382 -27.69 15.56 -1.25
C GLU A 382 -27.30 14.51 -0.17
N GLU A 383 -28.28 13.88 0.49
CA GLU A 383 -28.05 12.86 1.51
C GLU A 383 -28.20 11.43 0.98
N ALA A 384 -28.98 11.23 -0.08
CA ALA A 384 -29.38 9.92 -0.59
C ALA A 384 -28.18 9.04 -0.99
N ASP A 385 -27.13 9.63 -1.55
CA ASP A 385 -25.89 8.94 -1.92
C ASP A 385 -25.12 8.45 -0.69
N THR A 386 -25.02 9.31 0.33
CA THR A 386 -24.37 9.01 1.62
C THR A 386 -25.14 7.92 2.37
N LYS A 387 -26.47 8.03 2.43
CA LYS A 387 -27.34 7.01 3.04
C LYS A 387 -27.33 5.68 2.29
N ALA A 388 -27.25 5.71 0.95
CA ALA A 388 -27.07 4.49 0.16
C ALA A 388 -25.71 3.81 0.45
N ALA A 389 -24.63 4.57 0.63
CA ALA A 389 -23.33 4.02 1.00
C ALA A 389 -23.30 3.43 2.43
N GLU A 390 -23.92 4.11 3.41
CA GLU A 390 -24.13 3.59 4.77
C GLU A 390 -24.92 2.28 4.75
N LEU A 391 -26.07 2.24 4.05
CA LEU A 391 -26.92 1.05 3.96
C LEU A 391 -26.23 -0.11 3.23
N CYS A 392 -25.50 0.16 2.15
CA CYS A 392 -24.67 -0.86 1.48
C CYS A 392 -23.64 -1.46 2.45
N SER A 393 -22.98 -0.62 3.25
CA SER A 393 -21.94 -1.06 4.20
C SER A 393 -22.55 -1.87 5.35
N ASN A 394 -23.70 -1.45 5.87
CA ASN A 394 -24.43 -2.16 6.93
C ASN A 394 -24.93 -3.54 6.45
N TRP A 395 -25.48 -3.63 5.24
CA TRP A 395 -25.92 -4.93 4.70
C TRP A 395 -24.75 -5.84 4.32
N GLN A 396 -23.63 -5.30 3.82
CA GLN A 396 -22.39 -6.07 3.67
C GLN A 396 -21.85 -6.59 5.01
N TYR A 397 -22.04 -5.86 6.10
CA TYR A 397 -21.70 -6.30 7.45
C TYR A 397 -22.65 -7.39 7.97
N GLU A 398 -23.98 -7.26 7.83
CA GLU A 398 -24.92 -8.33 8.18
C GLU A 398 -24.65 -9.62 7.38
N LEU A 399 -24.43 -9.50 6.06
CA LEU A 399 -24.02 -10.60 5.17
C LEU A 399 -22.63 -11.19 5.49
N SER A 400 -21.86 -10.58 6.40
CA SER A 400 -20.58 -11.12 6.86
C SER A 400 -20.67 -11.95 8.15
N LYS A 401 -21.83 -11.96 8.84
CA LYS A 401 -22.02 -12.68 10.09
C LYS A 401 -22.27 -14.18 9.84
N PRO A 402 -21.48 -15.10 10.43
CA PRO A 402 -21.74 -16.54 10.30
C PRO A 402 -23.10 -16.98 10.85
N ASP A 403 -23.61 -16.26 11.85
CA ASP A 403 -24.82 -16.61 12.60
C ASP A 403 -26.13 -16.23 11.90
N TRP A 404 -26.08 -15.63 10.70
CA TRP A 404 -27.25 -15.31 9.89
C TRP A 404 -27.24 -16.10 8.58
N HIS A 405 -28.09 -17.13 8.53
CA HIS A 405 -28.18 -18.07 7.41
C HIS A 405 -29.66 -18.21 7.00
N PRO A 406 -30.20 -17.28 6.17
CA PRO A 406 -31.61 -17.24 5.80
C PRO A 406 -31.95 -18.22 4.67
N PHE A 407 -31.78 -19.52 4.94
CA PHE A 407 -32.08 -20.61 4.00
C PHE A 407 -32.91 -21.70 4.66
N LYS A 408 -33.78 -22.35 3.88
CA LYS A 408 -34.62 -23.48 4.24
C LYS A 408 -34.37 -24.67 3.31
N LEU A 409 -34.29 -25.87 3.89
CA LEU A 409 -34.07 -27.12 3.16
C LEU A 409 -35.39 -27.61 2.54
N VAL A 410 -35.41 -27.77 1.21
CA VAL A 410 -36.56 -28.28 0.45
C VAL A 410 -36.14 -29.56 -0.29
N ALA A 411 -36.88 -30.66 -0.06
CA ALA A 411 -36.62 -31.92 -0.76
C ALA A 411 -37.00 -31.79 -2.25
N LYS A 412 -36.10 -32.19 -3.17
CA LYS A 412 -36.32 -32.06 -4.62
C LYS A 412 -37.37 -33.00 -5.19
N ASP A 413 -37.59 -34.15 -4.57
CA ASP A 413 -38.61 -35.12 -4.98
C ASP A 413 -39.12 -35.91 -3.76
N GLN A 414 -40.38 -36.37 -3.79
CA GLN A 414 -40.98 -37.15 -2.69
C GLN A 414 -40.43 -38.59 -2.55
N LYS A 415 -39.26 -38.89 -3.13
CA LYS A 415 -38.64 -40.22 -3.19
C LYS A 415 -37.11 -40.25 -3.05
N THR A 416 -36.44 -39.11 -2.90
CA THR A 416 -34.99 -39.05 -2.64
C THR A 416 -34.69 -38.06 -1.53
N GLU A 417 -33.68 -38.37 -0.71
CA GLU A 417 -33.20 -37.51 0.39
C GLU A 417 -32.28 -36.36 -0.13
N ASP A 418 -32.54 -35.89 -1.36
CA ASP A 418 -31.83 -34.78 -1.97
C ASP A 418 -32.51 -33.45 -1.58
N PHE A 419 -31.97 -32.79 -0.57
CA PHE A 419 -32.43 -31.47 -0.12
C PHE A 419 -31.66 -30.34 -0.82
N GLU A 420 -32.36 -29.27 -1.19
CA GLU A 420 -31.79 -28.03 -1.70
C GLU A 420 -32.00 -26.88 -0.70
N GLU A 421 -30.96 -26.09 -0.44
CA GLU A 421 -31.02 -24.88 0.35
C GLU A 421 -31.59 -23.73 -0.51
N ILE A 422 -32.88 -23.46 -0.33
CA ILE A 422 -33.59 -22.33 -0.95
C ILE A 422 -33.64 -21.19 0.06
N ILE A 423 -33.68 -19.94 -0.38
CA ILE A 423 -33.80 -18.78 0.53
C ILE A 423 -35.07 -18.89 1.37
N ASP A 424 -34.98 -18.53 2.65
CA ASP A 424 -36.16 -18.38 3.48
C ASP A 424 -36.79 -16.98 3.31
N ASP A 425 -37.78 -16.90 2.43
CA ASP A 425 -38.56 -15.67 2.18
C ASP A 425 -39.25 -15.08 3.43
N ASP A 426 -39.40 -15.89 4.49
CA ASP A 426 -40.01 -15.52 5.76
C ASP A 426 -38.96 -15.00 6.79
N ASP A 427 -37.66 -14.94 6.44
CA ASP A 427 -36.60 -14.41 7.32
C ASP A 427 -36.86 -12.94 7.71
N GLU A 428 -36.76 -12.67 9.01
CA GLU A 428 -37.15 -11.38 9.58
C GLU A 428 -36.35 -10.20 9.00
N LYS A 429 -35.08 -10.40 8.60
CA LYS A 429 -34.25 -9.35 7.99
C LYS A 429 -34.55 -9.18 6.50
N LEU A 430 -34.77 -10.26 5.75
CA LEU A 430 -35.17 -10.19 4.34
C LEU A 430 -36.54 -9.53 4.17
N VAL A 431 -37.50 -9.86 5.02
CA VAL A 431 -38.82 -9.20 5.07
C VAL A 431 -38.67 -7.70 5.38
N ARG A 432 -37.82 -7.34 6.35
CA ARG A 432 -37.50 -5.92 6.66
C ARG A 432 -36.88 -5.20 5.46
N ILE A 433 -35.89 -5.77 4.76
CA ILE A 433 -35.32 -5.17 3.53
C ILE A 433 -36.41 -4.89 2.50
N LYS A 434 -37.31 -5.86 2.26
CA LYS A 434 -38.37 -5.73 1.27
C LYS A 434 -39.35 -4.60 1.61
N ALA A 435 -39.69 -4.43 2.89
CA ALA A 435 -40.56 -3.35 3.37
C ALA A 435 -39.84 -1.98 3.47
N GLU A 436 -38.55 -1.95 3.78
CA GLU A 436 -37.79 -0.71 4.01
C GLU A 436 -37.09 -0.16 2.77
N LEU A 437 -36.70 -1.01 1.82
CA LEU A 437 -35.90 -0.62 0.65
C LEU A 437 -36.49 -1.12 -0.69
N GLY A 438 -37.53 -1.96 -0.64
CA GLY A 438 -38.26 -2.44 -1.81
C GLY A 438 -37.64 -3.66 -2.50
N ASP A 439 -38.35 -4.20 -3.49
CA ASP A 439 -37.98 -5.44 -4.18
C ASP A 439 -36.59 -5.35 -4.84
N GLU A 440 -36.23 -4.20 -5.42
CA GLU A 440 -34.91 -3.92 -6.03
C GLU A 440 -33.73 -4.15 -5.06
N ALA A 441 -33.93 -3.90 -3.76
CA ALA A 441 -32.92 -4.10 -2.72
C ALA A 441 -32.95 -5.52 -2.15
N TYR A 442 -34.14 -6.10 -2.02
CA TYR A 442 -34.33 -7.49 -1.64
C TYR A 442 -33.68 -8.45 -2.65
N GLU A 443 -33.94 -8.28 -3.96
CA GLU A 443 -33.31 -9.07 -5.04
C GLU A 443 -31.77 -8.96 -5.03
N ALA A 444 -31.23 -7.78 -4.72
CA ALA A 444 -29.78 -7.56 -4.65
C ALA A 444 -29.13 -8.32 -3.48
N VAL A 445 -29.82 -8.44 -2.34
CA VAL A 445 -29.34 -9.17 -1.16
C VAL A 445 -29.52 -10.68 -1.32
N THR A 446 -30.67 -11.13 -1.81
CA THR A 446 -30.95 -12.57 -2.05
C THR A 446 -30.02 -13.15 -3.13
N THR A 447 -29.76 -12.42 -4.21
CA THR A 447 -28.77 -12.83 -5.22
C THR A 447 -27.37 -12.95 -4.61
N ALA A 448 -26.95 -12.03 -3.75
CA ALA A 448 -25.64 -12.07 -3.11
C ALA A 448 -25.49 -13.26 -2.13
N LEU A 449 -26.57 -13.63 -1.43
CA LEU A 449 -26.62 -14.82 -0.58
C LEU A 449 -26.43 -16.12 -1.39
N LEU A 450 -27.11 -16.25 -2.53
CA LEU A 450 -26.96 -17.40 -3.43
C LEU A 450 -25.57 -17.46 -4.07
N GLU A 451 -25.07 -16.33 -4.62
CA GLU A 451 -23.70 -16.21 -5.15
C GLU A 451 -22.64 -16.59 -4.09
N MET A 452 -22.89 -16.31 -2.81
CA MET A 452 -21.98 -16.68 -1.71
C MET A 452 -22.03 -18.17 -1.36
N ASN A 453 -23.23 -18.77 -1.29
CA ASN A 453 -23.38 -20.18 -0.93
C ASN A 453 -22.81 -21.10 -2.03
N GLU A 454 -23.05 -20.78 -3.31
CA GLU A 454 -22.48 -21.54 -4.44
C GLU A 454 -20.95 -21.54 -4.46
N TYR A 455 -20.32 -20.41 -4.09
CA TYR A 455 -18.89 -20.19 -4.37
C TYR A 455 -17.94 -20.51 -3.21
N ASN A 456 -18.37 -20.37 -1.94
CA ASN A 456 -17.47 -20.62 -0.79
C ASN A 456 -18.20 -20.83 0.57
N PRO A 457 -18.75 -22.03 0.86
CA PRO A 457 -19.49 -22.30 2.10
C PRO A 457 -18.75 -22.12 3.43
N SER A 458 -17.40 -22.01 3.47
CA SER A 458 -16.67 -21.98 4.76
C SER A 458 -15.26 -21.34 4.79
N GLY A 459 -14.62 -21.02 3.66
CA GLY A 459 -13.16 -20.91 3.60
C GLY A 459 -12.54 -19.50 3.53
N ARG A 460 -13.01 -18.65 2.62
CA ARG A 460 -12.51 -17.26 2.36
C ARG A 460 -10.96 -17.04 2.34
N TYR A 461 -10.16 -17.93 1.71
CA TYR A 461 -8.71 -17.68 1.46
C TYR A 461 -8.26 -17.98 0.00
N PRO A 462 -7.13 -17.41 -0.47
CA PRO A 462 -6.63 -17.62 -1.84
C PRO A 462 -6.15 -19.06 -2.11
N VAL A 463 -6.81 -19.76 -3.04
CA VAL A 463 -6.49 -21.15 -3.41
C VAL A 463 -5.65 -21.22 -4.70
N PRO A 464 -4.55 -22.00 -4.75
CA PRO A 464 -3.84 -22.29 -6.00
C PRO A 464 -4.64 -23.29 -6.86
N GLU A 465 -4.86 -22.96 -8.12
CA GLU A 465 -5.67 -23.76 -9.05
C GLU A 465 -4.96 -23.97 -10.40
N LEU A 466 -5.31 -25.08 -11.06
CA LEU A 466 -4.89 -25.37 -12.43
C LEU A 466 -5.69 -24.49 -13.39
N TRP A 467 -5.01 -23.69 -14.23
CA TRP A 467 -5.66 -22.62 -14.99
C TRP A 467 -5.27 -22.61 -16.47
N ASN A 468 -6.27 -22.58 -17.34
CA ASN A 468 -6.09 -22.48 -18.80
C ASN A 468 -6.09 -21.00 -19.19
N PHE A 469 -4.90 -20.41 -19.35
CA PHE A 469 -4.73 -18.97 -19.61
C PHE A 469 -5.28 -18.52 -20.97
N LYS A 470 -5.42 -19.43 -21.95
CA LYS A 470 -6.08 -19.12 -23.23
C LYS A 470 -7.60 -18.96 -23.06
N GLU A 471 -8.21 -19.87 -22.30
CA GLU A 471 -9.67 -19.98 -22.18
C GLU A 471 -10.23 -19.30 -20.91
N ARG A 472 -9.36 -18.72 -20.07
CA ARG A 472 -9.68 -17.95 -18.86
C ARG A 472 -10.60 -18.69 -17.87
N ARG A 473 -10.40 -20.00 -17.73
CA ARG A 473 -11.15 -20.89 -16.82
C ARG A 473 -10.21 -21.86 -16.09
N LYS A 474 -10.74 -22.54 -15.06
CA LYS A 474 -10.09 -23.72 -14.46
C LYS A 474 -9.80 -24.76 -15.55
N ALA A 475 -8.59 -25.31 -15.54
CA ALA A 475 -8.18 -26.38 -16.45
C ALA A 475 -8.60 -27.75 -15.90
N THR A 476 -9.06 -28.64 -16.77
CA THR A 476 -9.32 -30.04 -16.38
C THR A 476 -8.01 -30.83 -16.27
N LEU A 477 -7.97 -31.88 -15.45
CA LEU A 477 -6.81 -32.79 -15.35
C LEU A 477 -6.43 -33.37 -16.72
N THR A 478 -7.43 -33.66 -17.56
CA THR A 478 -7.24 -34.13 -18.94
C THR A 478 -6.52 -33.10 -19.83
N GLU A 479 -6.90 -31.82 -19.78
CA GLU A 479 -6.19 -30.75 -20.50
C GLU A 479 -4.74 -30.61 -20.04
N VAL A 480 -4.50 -30.73 -18.73
CA VAL A 480 -3.17 -30.67 -18.11
C VAL A 480 -2.27 -31.80 -18.59
N ILE A 481 -2.74 -33.04 -18.51
CA ILE A 481 -2.00 -34.23 -18.94
C ILE A 481 -1.71 -34.15 -20.45
N GLN A 482 -2.69 -33.74 -21.27
CA GLN A 482 -2.49 -33.53 -22.71
C GLN A 482 -1.43 -32.45 -23.01
N TYR A 483 -1.41 -31.35 -22.25
CA TYR A 483 -0.42 -30.28 -22.40
C TYR A 483 1.00 -30.77 -22.03
N ILE A 484 1.15 -31.45 -20.88
CA ILE A 484 2.42 -32.04 -20.44
C ILE A 484 2.94 -33.03 -21.49
N PHE A 485 2.09 -33.94 -21.99
CA PHE A 485 2.46 -34.93 -23.00
C PHE A 485 2.86 -34.28 -24.34
N LYS A 486 2.20 -33.18 -24.73
CA LYS A 486 2.58 -32.38 -25.91
C LYS A 486 3.93 -31.67 -25.74
N GLN A 487 4.19 -31.10 -24.55
CA GLN A 487 5.49 -30.48 -24.24
C GLN A 487 6.62 -31.51 -24.19
N TRP A 488 6.38 -32.68 -23.60
CA TRP A 488 7.33 -33.80 -23.61
C TRP A 488 7.67 -34.26 -25.03
N LYS A 489 6.65 -34.50 -25.88
CA LYS A 489 6.85 -34.84 -27.30
C LYS A 489 7.58 -33.75 -28.09
N SER A 490 7.38 -32.48 -27.76
CA SER A 490 8.07 -31.35 -28.41
C SER A 490 9.54 -31.26 -28.00
N ASN A 491 9.86 -31.45 -26.71
CA ASN A 491 11.24 -31.47 -26.23
C ASN A 491 12.01 -32.71 -26.74
N LYS A 492 11.33 -33.85 -26.89
CA LYS A 492 11.88 -35.10 -27.47
C LYS A 492 12.08 -35.05 -29.00
N ARG A 493 11.89 -33.88 -29.62
CA ARG A 493 12.22 -33.54 -31.02
C ARG A 493 13.19 -32.34 -31.14
N ARG A 494 13.69 -31.84 -30.00
CA ARG A 494 14.68 -30.74 -29.89
C ARG A 494 15.97 -31.18 -29.20
N ARG A 495 16.01 -32.44 -28.76
CA ARG A 495 17.20 -33.27 -28.59
C ARG A 495 17.14 -34.34 -29.68
#